data_AF-M2RPI3-F1
#
_entry.id   AF-M2RPI3-F1
#
_cell.length_a   1.000
_cell.length_b   1.000
_cell.length_c   1.000
_cell.angle_alpha   90.00
_cell.angle_beta   90.00
_cell.angle_gamma   90.00
#
_symmetry.space_group_name_H-M   'P 1'
#
loop_
_entity.id
_entity.type
_entity.pdbx_description
1 polymer ?
#
loop_
_entity_poly.entity_id
_entity_poly.type
_entity_poly.pdbx_seq_one_letter_code
_entity_poly.pdbx_strand_id
1 'polypeptide(L)'
;MCDSPEERSMQQRLSKVKISDLIDYFRGIDDLKYLCSDFLDCFDKEQKTPCNLPKYDLLMEKEAELVKEIHDTAKEMIENYAEIILSYEERAAERERKEQIEIIKRLEKKPKLPKVD
;
A
#
# COMPACT_ATOMS: atom_id res chain seq x y z
N MET A 1 1.96 -5.24 17.86
CA MET A 1 1.87 -5.16 16.39
C MET A 1 1.37 -6.51 15.91
N CYS A 2 0.82 -6.60 14.69
CA CYS A 2 0.58 -7.92 14.10
C CYS A 2 1.85 -8.28 13.37
N ASP A 3 2.52 -9.32 13.84
CA ASP A 3 3.90 -9.62 13.49
C ASP A 3 3.98 -10.64 12.33
N SER A 4 2.86 -11.26 11.94
CA SER A 4 2.80 -12.24 10.84
C SER A 4 1.66 -11.98 9.83
N PRO A 5 1.83 -12.41 8.56
CA PRO A 5 0.76 -12.47 7.56
C PRO A 5 -0.52 -13.16 8.07
N GLU A 6 -0.36 -14.23 8.85
CA GLU A 6 -1.43 -15.01 9.45
C GLU A 6 -2.24 -14.17 10.44
N GLU A 7 -1.58 -13.43 11.33
CA GLU A 7 -2.27 -12.51 12.27
C GLU A 7 -3.00 -11.38 11.54
N ARG A 8 -2.35 -10.78 10.54
CA ARG A 8 -2.96 -9.71 9.71
C ARG A 8 -4.22 -10.22 9.01
N SER A 9 -4.20 -11.45 8.51
CA SER A 9 -5.34 -12.06 7.80
C SER A 9 -6.55 -12.27 8.72
N MET A 10 -6.31 -12.72 9.96
CA MET A 10 -7.37 -12.96 10.94
C MET A 10 -8.08 -11.69 11.39
N GLN A 11 -7.38 -10.55 11.37
CA GLN A 11 -7.95 -9.24 11.75
C GLN A 11 -8.71 -8.57 10.61
N GLN A 12 -8.24 -8.71 9.38
CA GLN A 12 -8.77 -7.94 8.25
C GLN A 12 -10.03 -8.53 7.61
N ARG A 13 -10.40 -9.78 7.98
CA ARG A 13 -11.56 -10.58 7.52
C ARG A 13 -12.43 -9.87 6.48
N LEU A 14 -12.15 -10.15 5.22
CA LEU A 14 -12.95 -9.72 4.09
C LEU A 14 -13.92 -10.86 3.79
N SER A 15 -15.23 -10.62 3.88
CA SER A 15 -16.26 -11.67 3.80
C SER A 15 -16.26 -12.45 2.49
N LYS A 16 -15.61 -11.92 1.44
CA LYS A 16 -15.53 -12.51 0.10
C LYS A 16 -14.15 -13.09 -0.24
N VAL A 17 -13.15 -12.98 0.64
CA VAL A 17 -11.76 -13.39 0.36
C VAL A 17 -11.39 -14.57 1.26
N LYS A 18 -10.72 -15.57 0.71
CA LYS A 18 -10.19 -16.68 1.51
C LYS A 18 -9.03 -16.21 2.37
N ILE A 19 -8.92 -16.75 3.58
CA ILE A 19 -7.82 -16.41 4.50
C ILE A 19 -6.46 -16.75 3.88
N SER A 20 -6.36 -17.84 3.12
CA SER A 20 -5.14 -18.23 2.38
C SER A 20 -4.69 -17.13 1.42
N ASP A 21 -5.61 -16.64 0.59
CA ASP A 21 -5.31 -15.65 -0.44
C ASP A 21 -4.87 -14.33 0.22
N LEU A 22 -5.42 -14.03 1.40
CA LEU A 22 -5.04 -12.87 2.20
C LEU A 22 -3.66 -13.02 2.86
N ILE A 23 -3.29 -14.23 3.29
CA ILE A 23 -1.94 -14.54 3.78
C ILE A 23 -0.93 -14.36 2.64
N ASP A 24 -1.21 -14.93 1.47
CA ASP A 24 -0.31 -14.87 0.32
C ASP A 24 -0.17 -13.44 -0.21
N TYR A 25 -1.26 -12.67 -0.21
CA TYR A 25 -1.20 -11.22 -0.48
C TYR A 25 -0.27 -10.48 0.49
N PHE A 26 -0.35 -10.77 1.79
CA PHE A 26 0.52 -10.12 2.76
C PHE A 26 1.98 -10.51 2.63
N ARG A 27 2.27 -11.77 2.27
CA ARG A 27 3.63 -12.19 1.92
C ARG A 27 4.14 -11.43 0.70
N GLY A 28 3.33 -11.29 -0.35
CA GLY A 28 3.69 -10.48 -1.52
C GLY A 28 3.99 -9.01 -1.16
N ILE A 29 3.22 -8.41 -0.24
CA ILE A 29 3.54 -7.07 0.27
C ILE A 29 4.91 -7.03 0.95
N ASP A 30 5.21 -8.04 1.78
CA ASP A 30 6.47 -8.11 2.50
C ASP A 30 7.65 -8.30 1.52
N ASP A 31 7.50 -9.15 0.50
CA ASP A 31 8.47 -9.33 -0.59
C ASP A 31 8.71 -8.02 -1.36
N LEU A 32 7.63 -7.32 -1.75
CA LEU A 32 7.73 -6.02 -2.41
C LEU A 32 8.44 -4.98 -1.53
N LYS A 33 8.20 -5.01 -0.22
CA LYS A 33 8.90 -4.14 0.73
C LYS A 33 10.40 -4.45 0.77
N TYR A 34 10.79 -5.73 0.76
CA TYR A 34 12.20 -6.11 0.72
C TYR A 34 12.87 -5.62 -0.57
N LEU A 35 12.25 -5.83 -1.74
CA LEU A 35 12.76 -5.32 -3.02
C LEU A 35 12.91 -3.79 -3.03
N CYS A 36 11.90 -3.07 -2.54
CA CYS A 36 11.99 -1.61 -2.41
C CYS A 36 13.10 -1.18 -1.46
N SER A 37 13.34 -1.90 -0.37
CA SER A 37 14.43 -1.62 0.56
C SER A 37 15.80 -1.82 -0.11
N ASP A 38 15.97 -2.91 -0.85
CA ASP A 38 17.20 -3.18 -1.59
C ASP A 38 17.46 -2.13 -2.67
N PHE A 39 16.39 -1.65 -3.33
CA PHE A 39 16.46 -0.54 -4.28
C PHE A 39 16.93 0.75 -3.61
N LEU A 40 16.34 1.14 -2.48
CA LEU A 40 16.76 2.33 -1.73
C LEU A 40 18.22 2.22 -1.27
N ASP A 41 18.64 1.06 -0.80
CA ASP A 41 20.03 0.80 -0.42
C ASP A 41 21.00 0.88 -1.60
N CYS A 42 20.56 0.50 -2.80
CA CYS A 42 21.35 0.62 -4.02
C CYS A 42 21.47 2.08 -4.45
N PHE A 43 20.34 2.79 -4.47
CA PHE A 43 20.24 4.22 -4.77
C PHE A 43 21.13 5.07 -3.85
N ASP A 44 21.10 4.79 -2.54
CA ASP A 44 21.94 5.49 -1.57
C ASP A 44 23.44 5.26 -1.78
N LYS A 45 23.83 4.12 -2.36
CA LYS A 45 25.23 3.81 -2.71
C LYS A 45 25.63 4.47 -4.02
N GLU A 46 24.72 4.53 -4.99
CA GLU A 46 24.91 5.21 -6.29
C GLU A 46 25.19 6.69 -6.07
N GLN A 47 24.34 7.39 -5.31
CA GLN A 47 24.47 8.83 -5.01
C GLN A 47 25.81 9.22 -4.36
N LYS A 48 26.49 8.27 -3.71
CA LYS A 48 27.78 8.49 -3.04
C LYS A 48 28.98 8.03 -3.87
N THR A 49 28.74 7.42 -5.03
CA THR A 49 29.77 6.86 -5.90
C THR A 49 30.05 7.81 -7.07
N PRO A 50 31.30 8.29 -7.24
CA PRO A 50 31.65 9.11 -8.40
C PRO A 50 31.36 8.40 -9.73
N CYS A 51 30.73 9.11 -10.66
CA CYS A 51 30.28 8.56 -11.95
C CYS A 51 31.39 8.09 -12.90
N ASN A 52 32.65 8.46 -12.63
CA ASN A 52 33.80 8.00 -13.41
C ASN A 52 34.39 6.68 -12.91
N LEU A 53 33.84 6.09 -11.84
CA LEU A 53 34.28 4.79 -11.33
C LEU A 53 33.41 3.67 -11.94
N PRO A 54 34.01 2.52 -12.33
CA PRO A 54 33.24 1.37 -12.84
C PRO A 54 32.16 0.85 -11.87
N LYS A 55 32.34 1.12 -10.57
CA LYS A 55 31.34 0.80 -9.55
C LYS A 55 30.01 1.53 -9.77
N TYR A 56 30.04 2.73 -10.37
CA TYR A 56 28.84 3.50 -10.67
C TYR A 56 27.95 2.74 -11.68
N ASP A 57 28.53 2.29 -12.79
CA ASP A 57 27.81 1.54 -13.82
C ASP A 57 27.19 0.25 -13.24
N LEU A 58 27.93 -0.47 -12.39
CA LEU A 58 27.42 -1.67 -11.70
C LEU A 58 26.22 -1.35 -10.78
N LEU A 59 26.19 -0.19 -10.13
CA LEU A 59 25.07 0.22 -9.29
C LEU A 59 23.85 0.58 -10.16
N MET A 60 24.07 1.26 -11.29
CA MET A 60 23.00 1.58 -12.25
C MET A 60 22.39 0.33 -12.87
N GLU A 61 23.21 -0.66 -13.24
CA GLU A 61 22.75 -1.97 -13.74
C GLU A 61 21.88 -2.68 -12.70
N LYS A 62 22.33 -2.69 -11.43
CA LYS A 62 21.58 -3.30 -10.33
C LYS A 62 20.27 -2.56 -10.04
N GLU A 63 20.25 -1.23 -10.10
CA GLU A 63 19.01 -0.46 -9.96
C GLU A 63 18.02 -0.78 -11.07
N ALA A 64 18.49 -0.90 -12.32
CA ALA A 64 17.62 -1.27 -13.44
C ALA A 64 17.01 -2.67 -13.27
N GLU A 65 17.79 -3.63 -12.77
CA GLU A 65 17.31 -4.97 -12.42
C GLU A 65 16.23 -4.90 -11.32
N LEU A 66 16.50 -4.20 -10.22
CA LEU A 66 15.57 -4.05 -9.10
C LEU A 66 14.27 -3.35 -9.52
N VAL A 67 14.33 -2.31 -10.37
CA VAL A 67 13.13 -1.65 -10.91
C VAL A 67 12.26 -2.64 -11.67
N LYS A 68 12.88 -3.51 -12.47
CA LYS A 68 12.15 -4.54 -13.22
C LYS A 68 11.53 -5.58 -12.28
N GLU A 69 12.28 -6.06 -11.30
CA GLU A 69 11.77 -7.03 -10.31
C GLU A 69 10.61 -6.46 -9.48
N ILE A 70 10.70 -5.20 -9.05
CA ILE A 70 9.62 -4.47 -8.37
C ILE A 70 8.39 -4.40 -9.27
N HIS A 71 8.55 -4.04 -10.54
CA HIS A 71 7.44 -3.99 -11.49
C HIS A 71 6.79 -5.35 -11.66
N ASP A 72 7.58 -6.40 -11.92
CA ASP A 72 7.06 -7.73 -12.21
C ASP A 72 6.34 -8.30 -10.98
N THR A 73 6.90 -8.11 -9.78
CA THR A 73 6.27 -8.51 -8.51
C THR A 73 4.97 -7.74 -8.25
N ALA A 74 4.98 -6.41 -8.40
CA ALA A 74 3.79 -5.60 -8.18
C ALA A 74 2.68 -5.94 -9.19
N LYS A 75 3.04 -6.19 -10.45
CA LYS A 75 2.11 -6.61 -11.48
C LYS A 75 1.48 -7.97 -11.15
N GLU A 76 2.29 -8.95 -10.77
CA GLU A 76 1.80 -10.27 -10.36
C GLU A 76 0.83 -10.14 -9.17
N MET A 77 1.14 -9.30 -8.19
CA MET A 77 0.24 -9.05 -7.07
C MET A 77 -1.09 -8.43 -7.49
N ILE A 78 -1.07 -7.46 -8.41
CA ILE A 78 -2.29 -6.83 -8.93
C ILE A 78 -3.16 -7.86 -9.67
N GLU A 79 -2.54 -8.72 -10.49
CA GLU A 79 -3.24 -9.73 -11.27
C GLU A 79 -3.81 -10.86 -10.40
N ASN A 80 -3.01 -11.37 -9.45
CA ASN A 80 -3.38 -12.53 -8.63
C ASN A 80 -4.28 -12.17 -7.44
N TYR A 81 -4.22 -10.94 -6.94
CA TYR A 81 -4.93 -10.50 -5.74
C TYR A 81 -5.91 -9.35 -6.00
N ALA A 82 -6.40 -9.21 -7.24
CA ALA A 82 -7.33 -8.15 -7.65
C ALA A 82 -8.56 -8.05 -6.72
N GLU A 83 -9.17 -9.18 -6.33
CA GLU A 83 -10.34 -9.19 -5.44
C GLU A 83 -10.03 -8.62 -4.04
N ILE A 84 -8.81 -8.84 -3.54
CA ILE A 84 -8.34 -8.31 -2.26
C ILE A 84 -8.17 -6.81 -2.36
N ILE A 85 -7.51 -6.35 -3.41
CA ILE A 85 -7.28 -4.92 -3.69
C ILE A 85 -8.63 -4.20 -3.81
N LEU A 86 -9.54 -4.70 -4.64
CA LEU A 86 -10.89 -4.15 -4.80
C LEU A 86 -11.66 -4.11 -3.47
N SER A 87 -11.57 -5.17 -2.66
CA SER A 87 -12.22 -5.19 -1.35
C SER A 87 -11.68 -4.12 -0.40
N TYR A 88 -10.38 -3.80 -0.47
CA TYR A 88 -9.78 -2.70 0.29
C TYR A 88 -10.19 -1.32 -0.24
N GLU A 89 -10.28 -1.16 -1.56
CA GLU A 89 -10.76 0.05 -2.23
C GLU A 89 -12.23 0.34 -1.87
N GLU A 90 -13.11 -0.65 -1.96
CA GLU A 90 -14.52 -0.54 -1.55
C GLU A 90 -14.63 -0.12 -0.08
N ARG A 91 -13.82 -0.74 0.79
CA ARG A 91 -13.78 -0.40 2.21
C ARG A 91 -13.28 1.03 2.45
N ALA A 92 -12.32 1.52 1.65
CA ALA A 92 -11.83 2.89 1.73
C ALA A 92 -12.90 3.90 1.28
N ALA A 93 -13.56 3.64 0.15
CA ALA A 93 -14.63 4.49 -0.36
C ALA A 93 -15.82 4.59 0.61
N GLU A 94 -16.19 3.48 1.27
CA GLU A 94 -17.26 3.48 2.27
C GLU A 94 -16.88 4.28 3.53
N ARG A 95 -15.61 4.26 3.95
CA ARG A 95 -15.15 5.13 5.06
C ARG A 95 -15.28 6.60 4.68
N GLU A 96 -14.80 6.97 3.50
CA GLU A 96 -14.87 8.35 3.01
C GLU A 96 -16.32 8.83 2.91
N ARG A 97 -17.22 8.00 2.36
CA ARG A 97 -18.66 8.30 2.30
C ARG A 97 -19.27 8.54 3.68
N LYS A 98 -18.91 7.72 4.67
CA LYS A 98 -19.40 7.89 6.06
C LYS A 98 -18.92 9.21 6.66
N GLU A 99 -17.66 9.56 6.46
CA GLU A 99 -17.08 10.82 6.93
C GLU A 99 -17.82 12.03 6.31
N GLN A 100 -18.09 11.98 5.00
CA GLN A 100 -18.86 13.03 4.30
C GLN A 100 -20.28 13.18 4.88
N ILE A 101 -20.99 12.07 5.09
CA ILE A 101 -22.35 12.08 5.70
C ILE A 101 -22.30 12.68 7.11
N GLU A 102 -21.28 12.35 7.90
CA GLU A 102 -21.14 12.89 9.25
C GLU A 102 -20.90 14.40 9.25
N ILE A 103 -20.08 14.90 8.33
CA ILE A 103 -19.86 16.35 8.13
C ILE A 103 -21.18 17.04 7.78
N ILE A 104 -21.95 16.50 6.83
CA ILE A 104 -23.26 17.06 6.44
C ILE A 104 -24.20 17.14 7.65
N LYS A 105 -24.33 16.03 8.41
CA LYS A 105 -25.18 16.00 9.62
C LYS A 105 -24.76 17.02 10.68
N ARG A 106 -23.47 17.34 10.79
CA ARG A 106 -22.96 18.38 11.71
C ARG A 106 -23.28 19.78 11.20
N LEU A 107 -23.22 20.01 9.89
CA LEU A 107 -23.56 21.30 9.27
C LEU A 107 -25.07 21.59 9.36
N GLU A 108 -25.93 20.59 9.16
CA GLU A 108 -27.39 20.71 9.30
C GLU A 108 -27.86 20.98 10.73
N LYS A 109 -27.03 20.65 11.74
CA LYS A 109 -27.32 20.91 13.16
C LYS A 109 -26.98 22.34 13.63
N LYS A 110 -26.52 23.24 12.75
CA LYS A 110 -26.29 24.65 13.14
C LYS A 110 -27.61 25.35 13.56
N PRO A 111 -27.57 26.27 14.54
CA PRO A 111 -28.73 26.58 15.39
C PRO A 111 -29.84 27.33 14.65
N LYS A 112 -31.09 26.98 14.93
CA LYS A 112 -32.25 27.85 14.66
C LYS A 112 -32.00 29.18 15.38
N LEU A 113 -31.97 30.27 14.61
CA LEU A 113 -31.85 31.63 15.14
C LEU A 113 -32.89 31.84 16.26
N PRO A 114 -32.53 32.49 17.38
CA PRO A 114 -33.50 32.83 18.41
C PRO A 114 -34.60 33.68 17.78
N LYS A 115 -35.86 33.37 18.09
CA LYS A 115 -36.96 34.27 17.73
C LYS A 115 -36.71 35.59 18.45
N VAL A 116 -36.55 36.65 17.67
CA VAL A 116 -36.47 38.01 18.19
C VAL A 116 -37.90 38.40 18.57
N ASP A 117 -38.11 38.71 19.85
CA ASP A 117 -39.36 39.24 20.40
C ASP A 117 -39.63 40.68 19.92
#